data_AF-A0A952P1Y6-F1
#
_entry.id   AF-A0A952P1Y6-F1
#
_cell.length_a   1.000
_cell.length_b   1.000
_cell.length_c   1.000
_cell.angle_alpha   90.00
_cell.angle_beta   90.00
_cell.angle_gamma   90.00
#
_symmetry.space_group_name_H-M   'P 1'
#
loop_
_entity.id
_entity.type
_entity.pdbx_description
1 polymer ?
#
loop_
_entity_poly.entity_id
_entity_poly.type
_entity_poly.pdbx_seq_one_letter_code
_entity_poly.pdbx_strand_id
1 'polypeptide(L)'
;SFASETEPKGQSVEELLPFLEDMLGQIERSKEIPGLIAAGPHVIPDKVDETQESPRVQILKVAPKTDRLPVPTPTPEDKPKLLTMIEFDARFNGIETTPILPVEEKPVNPPVEIFTPTPPAAEVVDTVQGGDDAPVVTPKAQPEADVTVAGDGTACTSCGPKATNLSFMQCNSRNNYLETEMKGLKNGQSLISDLLRTGPQKDNWLKNECLRSSMVTKLGENNNSFRSCPAGSDKASKTRIRPCVSENYFSLISNSFDLVTRCMAPLMGSNQKDQKREVLELFGMFHIESGMHMSAMSSSGAAGFGQLTESAIQSINKNELSGIRKVLKEQGGACTRLSTEYLSGTPPMRSQVSKSCDRISMAKGNPLTNMIYSIANVMQSKRYLNGDIINSSRLKERFDLSASERKRLLTAISVWSHNTGLGGMKTPLLALLNSTYRGNKKVTDVDKFLKELKQAMLDYPHRANKRTKRKKETSAYYPSIKSAIQSMNKNVGGGSCLN
;
A
#
# COMPACT_ATOMS: atom_id res chain seq x y z
N SER A 1 24.87 -12.46 -52.60
CA SER A 1 25.63 -13.61 -52.05
C SER A 1 24.99 -13.99 -50.73
N PHE A 2 24.65 -15.27 -50.56
CA PHE A 2 23.78 -15.84 -49.53
C PHE A 2 24.39 -15.89 -48.12
N ALA A 3 23.49 -15.75 -47.12
CA ALA A 3 23.34 -16.47 -45.84
C ALA A 3 24.50 -16.64 -44.83
N SER A 4 24.17 -16.38 -43.56
CA SER A 4 24.47 -17.27 -42.42
C SER A 4 23.66 -16.84 -41.18
N GLU A 5 22.45 -17.37 -41.03
CA GLU A 5 21.70 -17.38 -39.77
C GLU A 5 22.33 -18.41 -38.82
N THR A 6 22.51 -18.03 -37.55
CA THR A 6 22.91 -18.95 -36.48
C THR A 6 21.69 -19.23 -35.60
N GLU A 7 21.24 -20.49 -35.61
CA GLU A 7 20.17 -20.99 -34.74
C GLU A 7 20.61 -21.00 -33.26
N PRO A 8 19.71 -20.64 -32.32
CA PRO A 8 19.97 -20.83 -30.90
C PRO A 8 19.82 -22.31 -30.54
N LYS A 9 20.88 -22.89 -29.99
CA LYS A 9 20.88 -24.25 -29.42
C LYS A 9 19.83 -24.35 -28.30
N GLY A 10 18.80 -25.16 -28.52
CA GLY A 10 17.90 -25.60 -27.47
C GLY A 10 18.65 -26.45 -26.45
N GLN A 11 18.38 -26.21 -25.16
CA GLN A 11 18.87 -27.07 -24.07
C GLN A 11 18.27 -28.46 -24.24
N SER A 12 19.10 -29.50 -24.08
CA SER A 12 18.65 -30.87 -24.27
C SER A 12 17.76 -31.30 -23.10
N VAL A 13 16.85 -32.23 -23.37
CA VAL A 13 15.91 -32.75 -22.35
C VAL A 13 16.67 -33.38 -21.18
N GLU A 14 17.87 -33.90 -21.40
CA GLU A 14 18.74 -34.42 -20.34
C GLU A 14 19.20 -33.34 -19.35
N GLU A 15 19.32 -32.07 -19.75
CA GLU A 15 19.70 -30.96 -18.85
C GLU A 15 18.55 -30.52 -17.93
N LEU A 16 17.30 -30.80 -18.32
CA LEU A 16 16.09 -30.45 -17.55
C LEU A 16 15.62 -31.54 -16.58
N LEU A 17 16.11 -32.78 -16.74
CA LEU A 17 15.71 -33.92 -15.91
C LEU A 17 15.95 -33.71 -14.40
N PRO A 18 17.12 -33.21 -13.94
CA PRO A 18 17.37 -33.01 -12.52
C PRO A 18 16.42 -31.99 -11.87
N PHE A 19 15.96 -31.01 -12.66
CA PHE A 19 15.02 -29.99 -12.20
C PHE A 19 13.59 -30.53 -12.09
N LEU A 20 13.18 -31.37 -13.03
CA LEU A 20 11.87 -32.04 -13.00
C LEU A 20 11.78 -33.07 -11.87
N GLU A 21 12.88 -33.79 -11.58
CA GLU A 21 12.96 -34.73 -10.46
C GLU A 21 12.88 -34.00 -9.11
N ASP A 22 13.53 -32.85 -8.94
CA ASP A 22 13.40 -32.05 -7.71
C ASP A 22 11.97 -31.51 -7.52
N MET A 23 11.34 -31.05 -8.60
CA MET A 23 9.95 -30.57 -8.57
C MET A 23 8.96 -31.67 -8.18
N LEU A 24 9.11 -32.88 -8.74
CA LEU A 24 8.28 -34.03 -8.41
C LEU A 24 8.53 -34.50 -6.96
N GLY A 25 9.79 -34.50 -6.51
CA GLY A 25 10.14 -34.81 -5.13
C GLY A 25 9.59 -33.80 -4.11
N GLN A 26 9.37 -32.53 -4.49
CA GLN A 26 8.69 -31.54 -3.64
C GLN A 26 7.17 -31.78 -3.59
N ILE A 27 6.57 -32.25 -4.69
CA ILE A 27 5.13 -32.58 -4.74
C ILE A 27 4.84 -33.83 -3.89
N GLU A 28 5.70 -34.85 -3.93
CA GLU A 28 5.52 -36.06 -3.11
C GLU A 28 5.71 -35.77 -1.61
N ARG A 29 6.71 -34.95 -1.24
CA ARG A 29 6.89 -34.49 0.15
C ARG A 29 5.73 -33.64 0.69
N SER A 30 4.93 -33.03 -0.18
CA SER A 30 3.72 -32.28 0.22
C SER A 30 2.51 -33.17 0.52
N LYS A 31 2.54 -34.44 0.12
CA LYS A 31 1.46 -35.42 0.37
C LYS A 31 1.66 -36.21 1.67
N GLU A 32 2.83 -36.12 2.30
CA GLU A 32 3.17 -36.82 3.54
C GLU A 32 3.06 -35.93 4.79
N ILE A 33 2.01 -35.11 4.90
CA ILE A 33 1.65 -34.48 6.17
C ILE A 33 0.43 -35.21 6.75
N PRO A 34 0.62 -36.20 7.65
CA PRO A 34 -0.48 -36.78 8.40
C PRO A 34 -0.85 -35.86 9.57
N GLY A 35 -2.14 -35.51 9.66
CA GLY A 35 -2.72 -34.92 10.87
C GLY A 35 -3.37 -33.55 10.67
N LEU A 36 -4.53 -33.51 10.01
CA LEU A 36 -5.50 -32.42 10.14
C LEU A 36 -6.89 -32.91 9.75
N ILE A 37 -7.41 -33.88 10.50
CA ILE A 37 -8.84 -34.20 10.55
C ILE A 37 -9.23 -34.33 12.03
N ALA A 38 -10.41 -33.78 12.35
CA ALA A 38 -11.20 -33.92 13.57
C ALA A 38 -10.86 -33.04 14.78
N ALA A 39 -11.70 -32.03 15.00
CA ALA A 39 -12.25 -31.73 16.33
C ALA A 39 -13.67 -31.17 16.13
N GLY A 40 -14.66 -31.97 16.52
CA GLY A 40 -16.08 -31.63 16.55
C GLY A 40 -16.46 -30.68 17.69
N PRO A 41 -17.74 -30.30 17.78
CA PRO A 41 -18.22 -29.27 18.69
C PRO A 41 -18.48 -29.79 20.11
N HIS A 42 -18.33 -28.88 21.07
CA HIS A 42 -18.48 -29.10 22.51
C HIS A 42 -19.93 -29.35 22.96
N VAL A 43 -20.02 -30.27 23.92
CA VAL A 43 -21.14 -30.68 24.78
C VAL A 43 -21.61 -29.53 25.69
N ILE A 44 -22.93 -29.40 25.87
CA ILE A 44 -23.59 -28.68 26.98
C ILE A 44 -24.57 -29.69 27.62
N PRO A 45 -24.68 -29.76 28.97
CA PRO A 45 -25.31 -30.90 29.65
C PRO A 45 -26.84 -30.81 29.78
N ASP A 46 -27.45 -32.01 29.85
CA ASP A 46 -28.86 -32.26 30.14
C ASP A 46 -29.26 -32.00 31.60
N LYS A 47 -30.49 -31.52 31.80
CA LYS A 47 -31.52 -32.09 32.71
C LYS A 47 -32.90 -31.46 32.39
N VAL A 48 -33.81 -32.26 31.81
CA VAL A 48 -35.05 -32.85 32.39
C VAL A 48 -36.17 -31.84 32.69
N ASP A 49 -37.27 -31.88 31.91
CA ASP A 49 -38.56 -32.41 32.39
C ASP A 49 -39.60 -32.63 31.27
N GLU A 50 -40.44 -33.64 31.49
CA GLU A 50 -41.48 -34.20 30.62
C GLU A 50 -42.68 -33.26 30.40
N THR A 51 -43.32 -33.30 29.21
CA THR A 51 -44.70 -33.81 29.02
C THR A 51 -45.32 -33.47 27.64
N GLN A 52 -46.09 -34.45 27.15
CA GLN A 52 -47.25 -34.42 26.23
C GLN A 52 -47.12 -34.27 24.70
N GLU A 53 -47.38 -35.40 24.03
CA GLU A 53 -47.91 -35.60 22.67
C GLU A 53 -49.25 -34.87 22.48
N SER A 54 -49.59 -34.22 21.35
CA SER A 54 -50.05 -34.72 20.03
C SER A 54 -50.80 -33.55 19.33
N PRO A 55 -51.29 -33.60 18.06
CA PRO A 55 -50.82 -34.26 16.84
C PRO A 55 -50.78 -33.31 15.59
N ARG A 56 -50.37 -33.91 14.45
CA ARG A 56 -50.20 -33.42 13.06
C ARG A 56 -51.28 -32.48 12.49
N VAL A 57 -50.84 -31.54 11.63
CA VAL A 57 -51.55 -31.16 10.38
C VAL A 57 -50.53 -30.92 9.25
N GLN A 58 -50.61 -31.71 8.18
CA GLN A 58 -49.99 -31.44 6.88
C GLN A 58 -50.98 -30.62 6.04
N ILE A 59 -50.52 -29.53 5.42
CA ILE A 59 -51.28 -28.83 4.37
C ILE A 59 -50.43 -28.83 3.09
N LEU A 60 -50.81 -29.71 2.16
CA LEU A 60 -50.51 -29.56 0.74
C LEU A 60 -51.29 -28.36 0.19
N LYS A 61 -50.63 -27.45 -0.53
CA LYS A 61 -51.31 -26.55 -1.47
C LYS A 61 -50.72 -26.70 -2.86
N VAL A 62 -51.54 -27.27 -3.74
CA VAL A 62 -51.38 -27.32 -5.19
C VAL A 62 -51.87 -25.99 -5.78
N ALA A 63 -51.24 -25.60 -6.91
CA ALA A 63 -51.32 -24.33 -7.62
C ALA A 63 -52.71 -23.91 -8.15
N PRO A 64 -52.79 -22.70 -8.75
CA PRO A 64 -53.44 -22.58 -10.04
C PRO A 64 -52.52 -21.98 -11.11
N LYS A 65 -52.51 -22.64 -12.27
CA LYS A 65 -52.03 -22.13 -13.55
C LYS A 65 -52.93 -20.98 -14.00
N THR A 66 -52.34 -19.90 -14.48
CA THR A 66 -53.03 -18.89 -15.28
C THR A 66 -52.30 -18.73 -16.61
N ASP A 67 -53.02 -19.05 -17.68
CA ASP A 67 -52.65 -18.81 -19.06
C ASP A 67 -52.44 -17.30 -19.33
N ARG A 68 -51.31 -16.94 -19.94
CA ARG A 68 -51.12 -15.66 -20.60
C ARG A 68 -50.54 -15.89 -21.99
N LEU A 69 -51.24 -15.30 -22.96
CA LEU A 69 -50.89 -15.22 -24.38
C LEU A 69 -49.53 -14.50 -24.60
N PRO A 70 -48.84 -14.78 -25.73
CA PRO A 70 -47.46 -14.35 -25.95
C PRO A 70 -47.35 -12.86 -26.31
N VAL A 71 -46.38 -12.18 -25.69
CA VAL A 71 -45.94 -10.82 -26.03
C VAL A 71 -44.91 -10.89 -27.17
N PRO A 72 -44.87 -9.94 -28.13
CA PRO A 72 -43.97 -10.00 -29.27
C PRO A 72 -42.49 -9.88 -28.87
N THR A 73 -41.67 -10.73 -29.47
CA THR A 73 -40.21 -10.78 -29.35
C THR A 73 -39.57 -9.54 -29.98
N PRO A 74 -38.76 -8.73 -29.26
CA PRO A 74 -37.90 -7.76 -29.90
C PRO A 74 -36.66 -8.45 -30.48
N THR A 75 -36.35 -8.10 -31.73
CA THR A 75 -35.14 -8.48 -32.47
C THR A 75 -33.86 -8.10 -31.73
N PRO A 76 -32.80 -8.93 -31.76
CA PRO A 76 -31.54 -8.60 -31.10
C PRO A 76 -30.69 -7.69 -32.00
N GLU A 77 -30.61 -6.41 -31.64
CA GLU A 77 -29.49 -5.56 -32.04
C GLU A 77 -28.23 -5.96 -31.25
N ASP A 78 -27.10 -5.94 -31.96
CA ASP A 78 -25.77 -6.37 -31.53
C ASP A 78 -25.35 -5.84 -30.16
N LYS A 79 -25.47 -6.70 -29.14
CA LYS A 79 -24.71 -6.51 -27.89
C LYS A 79 -23.28 -7.03 -28.11
N PRO A 80 -22.24 -6.26 -27.76
CA PRO A 80 -20.86 -6.74 -27.82
C PRO A 80 -20.73 -7.99 -26.94
N LYS A 81 -20.32 -9.10 -27.57
CA LYS A 81 -20.12 -10.40 -26.94
C LYS A 81 -19.17 -10.24 -25.75
N LEU A 82 -19.68 -10.47 -24.54
CA LEU A 82 -18.88 -10.52 -23.32
C LEU A 82 -17.85 -11.64 -23.51
N LEU A 83 -16.55 -11.33 -23.51
CA LEU A 83 -15.52 -12.35 -23.53
C LEU A 83 -15.71 -13.24 -22.29
N THR A 84 -15.75 -14.54 -22.50
CA THR A 84 -15.74 -15.50 -21.39
C THR A 84 -14.39 -15.42 -20.67
N MET A 85 -14.38 -15.76 -19.37
CA MET A 85 -13.14 -15.78 -18.58
C MET A 85 -12.06 -16.70 -19.20
N ILE A 86 -12.49 -17.75 -19.91
CA ILE A 86 -11.61 -18.68 -20.61
C ILE A 86 -10.96 -18.00 -21.84
N GLU A 87 -11.72 -17.24 -22.62
CA GLU A 87 -11.17 -16.46 -23.76
C GLU A 87 -10.26 -15.32 -23.29
N PHE A 88 -10.52 -14.76 -22.11
CA PHE A 88 -9.65 -13.77 -21.48
C PHE A 88 -8.33 -14.42 -21.04
N ASP A 89 -8.37 -15.53 -20.29
CA ASP A 89 -7.17 -16.22 -19.81
C ASP A 89 -6.33 -16.75 -20.99
N ALA A 90 -6.96 -17.29 -22.04
CA ALA A 90 -6.27 -17.78 -23.24
C ALA A 90 -5.59 -16.66 -24.04
N ARG A 91 -6.13 -15.44 -24.05
CA ARG A 91 -5.52 -14.30 -24.76
C ARG A 91 -4.37 -13.63 -24.01
N PHE A 92 -4.25 -13.82 -22.70
CA PHE A 92 -3.39 -12.97 -21.88
C PHE A 92 -2.45 -13.71 -20.91
N ASN A 93 -2.59 -15.02 -20.69
CA ASN A 93 -1.64 -15.80 -19.88
C ASN A 93 -0.54 -16.51 -20.70
N GLY A 94 -0.51 -16.35 -22.03
CA GLY A 94 0.46 -17.01 -22.91
C GLY A 94 1.78 -16.25 -23.14
N ILE A 95 2.12 -15.24 -22.34
CA ILE A 95 3.36 -14.49 -22.52
C ILE A 95 4.44 -15.11 -21.64
N GLU A 96 5.27 -15.97 -22.23
CA GLU A 96 6.58 -16.33 -21.67
C GLU A 96 7.37 -15.04 -21.42
N THR A 97 7.74 -14.82 -20.17
CA THR A 97 8.67 -13.76 -19.79
C THR A 97 10.04 -14.13 -20.31
N THR A 98 10.48 -13.50 -21.40
CA THR A 98 11.86 -13.57 -21.86
C THR A 98 12.79 -13.06 -20.75
N PRO A 99 13.88 -13.77 -20.39
CA PRO A 99 14.81 -13.28 -19.38
C PRO A 99 15.51 -12.02 -19.90
N ILE A 100 15.39 -10.92 -19.15
CA ILE A 100 16.19 -9.71 -19.39
C ILE A 100 17.61 -10.02 -18.91
N LEU A 101 18.54 -10.22 -19.84
CA LEU A 101 19.97 -10.26 -19.54
C LEU A 101 20.46 -8.84 -19.17
N PRO A 102 21.41 -8.72 -18.23
CA PRO A 102 21.94 -7.43 -17.82
C PRO A 102 22.73 -6.79 -18.97
N VAL A 103 22.38 -5.54 -19.29
CA VAL A 103 23.14 -4.70 -20.23
C VAL A 103 24.39 -4.19 -19.52
N GLU A 104 25.56 -4.46 -20.11
CA GLU A 104 26.85 -3.95 -19.67
C GLU A 104 26.98 -2.48 -20.12
N GLU A 105 26.85 -1.53 -19.19
CA GLU A 105 27.01 -0.10 -19.46
C GLU A 105 28.50 0.27 -19.58
N LYS A 106 28.92 0.70 -20.78
CA LYS A 106 30.22 1.38 -20.96
C LYS A 106 30.15 2.79 -20.38
N PRO A 107 31.21 3.25 -19.67
CA PRO A 107 31.23 4.59 -19.09
C PRO A 107 31.43 5.65 -20.18
N VAL A 108 30.48 6.59 -20.28
CA VAL A 108 30.63 7.84 -21.04
C VAL A 108 30.89 8.95 -20.02
N ASN A 109 32.07 9.57 -20.09
CA ASN A 109 32.39 10.76 -19.29
C ASN A 109 31.62 11.97 -19.83
N PRO A 110 30.87 12.72 -18.99
CA PRO A 110 30.28 13.98 -19.41
C PRO A 110 31.33 15.12 -19.43
N PRO A 111 31.18 16.11 -20.32
CA PRO A 111 32.07 17.26 -20.38
C PRO A 111 31.88 18.18 -19.17
N VAL A 112 32.99 18.73 -18.69
CA VAL A 112 33.07 19.69 -17.58
C VAL A 112 32.69 21.07 -18.10
N GLU A 113 31.54 21.61 -17.67
CA GLU A 113 31.22 23.03 -17.83
C GLU A 113 31.71 23.82 -16.61
N ILE A 114 32.60 24.78 -16.86
CA ILE A 114 33.14 25.71 -15.86
C ILE A 114 32.17 26.89 -15.77
N PHE A 115 31.48 27.03 -14.64
CA PHE A 115 30.68 28.22 -14.32
C PHE A 115 31.56 29.27 -13.63
N THR A 116 31.73 30.43 -14.27
CA THR A 116 32.24 31.66 -13.63
C THR A 116 31.06 32.49 -13.09
N PRO A 117 31.11 32.96 -11.83
CA PRO A 117 30.03 33.78 -11.28
C PRO A 117 30.18 35.26 -11.69
N THR A 118 29.08 35.84 -12.18
CA THR A 118 28.93 37.28 -12.41
C THR A 118 28.45 37.97 -11.12
N PRO A 119 29.03 39.12 -10.71
CA PRO A 119 28.64 39.82 -9.48
C PRO A 119 27.31 40.60 -9.63
N PRO A 120 26.62 40.91 -8.52
CA PRO A 120 25.32 41.58 -8.55
C PRO A 120 25.45 43.08 -8.87
N ALA A 121 24.53 43.58 -9.69
CA ALA A 121 24.38 45.00 -9.99
C ALA A 121 23.63 45.73 -8.85
N ALA A 122 24.11 46.94 -8.58
CA ALA A 122 23.66 47.84 -7.53
C ALA A 122 22.29 48.49 -7.81
N GLU A 123 21.62 48.86 -6.72
CA GLU A 123 20.42 49.70 -6.67
C GLU A 123 20.63 51.06 -7.35
N VAL A 124 19.64 51.48 -8.15
CA VAL A 124 19.42 52.89 -8.50
C VAL A 124 17.95 53.21 -8.23
N VAL A 125 17.75 54.16 -7.34
CA VAL A 125 16.50 54.88 -7.09
C VAL A 125 16.40 56.00 -8.11
N ASP A 126 15.27 56.14 -8.81
CA ASP A 126 14.67 57.46 -9.05
C ASP A 126 13.25 57.42 -9.63
N THR A 127 12.58 58.54 -9.36
CA THR A 127 11.15 58.89 -9.35
C THR A 127 10.41 59.07 -10.69
N VAL A 128 9.09 58.77 -10.64
CA VAL A 128 7.90 59.50 -11.16
C VAL A 128 7.85 59.94 -12.65
N GLN A 129 6.80 59.52 -13.40
CA GLN A 129 5.62 60.32 -13.83
C GLN A 129 4.87 59.70 -15.06
N GLY A 130 3.54 59.56 -14.93
CA GLY A 130 2.52 59.88 -15.96
C GLY A 130 2.31 58.96 -17.19
N GLY A 131 1.04 58.60 -17.45
CA GLY A 131 0.59 58.21 -18.79
C GLY A 131 -0.60 57.24 -18.81
N ASP A 132 -1.80 57.79 -18.98
CA ASP A 132 -3.05 57.08 -19.29
C ASP A 132 -2.96 56.28 -20.60
N ASP A 133 -3.53 55.07 -20.63
CA ASP A 133 -4.41 54.60 -21.72
C ASP A 133 -4.93 53.18 -21.42
N ALA A 134 -6.26 53.05 -21.37
CA ALA A 134 -6.97 51.79 -21.20
C ALA A 134 -7.52 51.30 -22.55
N PRO A 135 -7.50 49.98 -22.79
CA PRO A 135 -8.55 49.39 -23.59
C PRO A 135 -9.30 48.26 -22.87
N VAL A 136 -10.60 48.28 -23.14
CA VAL A 136 -11.68 47.37 -22.77
C VAL A 136 -11.32 45.89 -22.99
N VAL A 137 -11.41 45.09 -21.93
CA VAL A 137 -11.35 43.61 -21.99
C VAL A 137 -12.72 43.03 -21.68
N THR A 138 -13.23 42.25 -22.63
CA THR A 138 -14.42 41.40 -22.55
C THR A 138 -14.15 40.21 -21.61
N PRO A 139 -15.07 39.82 -20.70
CA PRO A 139 -14.81 38.70 -19.80
C PRO A 139 -14.96 37.35 -20.53
N LYS A 140 -13.84 36.64 -20.67
CA LYS A 140 -13.83 35.21 -21.00
C LYS A 140 -14.10 34.40 -19.72
N ALA A 141 -14.94 33.38 -19.87
CA ALA A 141 -15.37 32.44 -18.86
C ALA A 141 -14.21 31.86 -18.03
N GLN A 142 -14.31 32.00 -16.70
CA GLN A 142 -13.54 31.22 -15.73
C GLN A 142 -14.12 29.80 -15.64
N PRO A 143 -13.28 28.74 -15.64
CA PRO A 143 -13.68 27.43 -15.15
C PRO A 143 -13.72 27.44 -13.61
N GLU A 144 -14.72 26.75 -13.09
CA GLU A 144 -15.13 26.75 -11.68
C GLU A 144 -14.09 26.18 -10.71
N ALA A 145 -13.93 26.94 -9.62
CA ALA A 145 -13.75 26.52 -8.22
C ALA A 145 -12.59 25.57 -7.86
N ASP A 146 -11.46 26.24 -7.63
CA ASP A 146 -10.52 25.96 -6.55
C ASP A 146 -11.22 25.77 -5.19
N VAL A 147 -10.61 24.95 -4.33
CA VAL A 147 -11.06 24.60 -2.99
C VAL A 147 -11.16 25.88 -2.13
N THR A 148 -12.37 26.42 -1.98
CA THR A 148 -12.67 27.47 -1.02
C THR A 148 -12.92 26.84 0.35
N VAL A 149 -11.93 26.99 1.23
CA VAL A 149 -12.08 26.83 2.68
C VAL A 149 -12.62 28.14 3.24
N ALA A 150 -13.92 28.20 3.47
CA ALA A 150 -14.53 29.14 4.39
C ALA A 150 -15.79 28.49 4.95
N GLY A 151 -15.75 28.15 6.24
CA GLY A 151 -16.86 27.57 6.98
C GLY A 151 -16.65 27.83 8.44
N ASP A 152 -17.24 28.92 8.91
CA ASP A 152 -17.35 29.32 10.30
C ASP A 152 -17.80 28.14 11.19
N GLY A 153 -16.97 27.83 12.18
CA GLY A 153 -17.32 27.90 13.61
C GLY A 153 -18.56 27.17 14.15
N THR A 154 -19.27 26.35 13.39
CA THR A 154 -20.41 25.60 13.92
C THR A 154 -19.94 24.31 14.57
N ALA A 155 -20.14 24.23 15.89
CA ALA A 155 -19.79 23.11 16.73
C ALA A 155 -20.39 21.80 16.18
N CYS A 156 -19.52 20.96 15.65
CA CYS A 156 -19.85 19.61 15.19
C CYS A 156 -20.31 18.76 16.39
N THR A 157 -21.62 18.56 16.50
CA THR A 157 -22.29 17.82 17.58
C THR A 157 -22.08 16.29 17.51
N SER A 158 -21.46 15.80 16.44
CA SER A 158 -21.16 14.37 16.22
C SER A 158 -19.68 14.08 15.89
N CYS A 159 -18.80 15.07 16.04
CA CYS A 159 -17.38 14.83 15.90
C CYS A 159 -16.92 14.02 17.11
N GLY A 160 -16.36 12.82 16.87
CA GLY A 160 -15.65 12.07 17.91
C GLY A 160 -14.60 12.95 18.61
N PRO A 161 -14.04 12.50 19.74
CA PRO A 161 -13.10 13.32 20.51
C PRO A 161 -12.05 13.92 19.57
N LYS A 162 -11.98 15.27 19.53
CA LYS A 162 -11.04 16.00 18.67
C LYS A 162 -9.66 15.39 18.86
N ALA A 163 -8.93 15.18 17.77
CA ALA A 163 -7.64 14.49 17.84
C ALA A 163 -6.64 15.19 18.79
N THR A 164 -6.85 16.49 19.06
CA THR A 164 -6.11 17.30 20.05
C THR A 164 -6.30 16.86 21.51
N ASN A 165 -7.42 16.22 21.84
CA ASN A 165 -7.79 15.81 23.20
C ASN A 165 -7.43 14.35 23.55
N LEU A 166 -6.77 13.63 22.64
CA LEU A 166 -6.32 12.27 22.91
C LEU A 166 -5.14 12.30 23.88
N SER A 167 -5.32 11.81 25.10
CA SER A 167 -4.21 11.61 26.04
C SER A 167 -3.37 10.39 25.66
N PHE A 168 -2.09 10.41 26.02
CA PHE A 168 -1.27 9.21 25.96
C PHE A 168 -1.76 8.19 27.00
N MET A 169 -1.68 6.91 26.65
CA MET A 169 -2.08 5.84 27.54
C MET A 169 -1.09 5.69 28.68
N GLN A 170 -1.59 5.44 29.89
CA GLN A 170 -0.76 4.96 30.99
C GLN A 170 -0.56 3.45 30.85
N CYS A 171 0.69 3.03 30.69
CA CYS A 171 1.00 1.61 30.48
C CYS A 171 0.95 0.83 31.79
N ASN A 172 0.48 -0.41 31.72
CA ASN A 172 0.44 -1.35 32.84
C ASN A 172 1.24 -2.61 32.54
N SER A 173 1.33 -3.52 33.51
CA SER A 173 2.11 -4.75 33.41
C SER A 173 1.72 -5.68 32.25
N ARG A 174 0.52 -5.52 31.66
CA ARG A 174 0.09 -6.32 30.53
C ARG A 174 0.60 -5.76 29.20
N ASN A 175 0.57 -4.45 29.01
CA ASN A 175 0.79 -3.80 27.71
C ASN A 175 2.03 -2.89 27.63
N ASN A 176 2.90 -2.91 28.65
CA ASN A 176 4.13 -2.10 28.72
C ASN A 176 5.36 -2.72 28.04
N TYR A 177 5.22 -3.81 27.27
CA TYR A 177 6.38 -4.53 26.74
C TYR A 177 7.27 -3.65 25.83
N LEU A 178 6.68 -2.78 25.00
CA LEU A 178 7.44 -1.81 24.21
C LEU A 178 8.10 -0.72 25.06
N GLU A 179 7.44 -0.26 26.13
CA GLU A 179 8.05 0.71 27.06
C GLU A 179 9.31 0.13 27.70
N THR A 180 9.25 -1.12 28.13
CA THR A 180 10.39 -1.81 28.72
C THR A 180 11.55 -1.92 27.74
N GLU A 181 11.28 -2.31 26.49
CA GLU A 181 12.33 -2.36 25.45
C GLU A 181 12.90 -0.97 25.14
N MET A 182 12.06 0.07 24.99
CA MET A 182 12.51 1.44 24.71
C MET A 182 13.39 2.01 25.83
N LYS A 183 13.06 1.72 27.10
CA LYS A 183 13.90 2.14 28.24
C LYS A 183 15.32 1.59 28.16
N GLY A 184 15.46 0.34 27.70
CA GLY A 184 16.77 -0.27 27.47
C GLY A 184 17.57 0.37 26.33
N LEU A 185 16.88 0.93 25.33
CA LEU A 185 17.50 1.56 24.16
C LEU A 185 17.82 3.04 24.37
N LYS A 186 17.07 3.76 25.21
CA LYS A 186 17.15 5.24 25.33
C LYS A 186 18.55 5.79 25.62
N ASN A 187 19.42 5.02 26.25
CA ASN A 187 20.77 5.44 26.63
C ASN A 187 21.86 5.02 25.62
N GLY A 188 21.48 4.37 24.52
CA GLY A 188 22.42 3.95 23.48
C GLY A 188 22.88 5.08 22.55
N GLN A 189 23.82 4.76 21.67
CA GLN A 189 24.32 5.65 20.61
C GLN A 189 23.66 5.38 19.23
N SER A 190 22.70 4.46 19.16
CA SER A 190 22.00 4.14 17.91
C SER A 190 21.04 5.25 17.50
N LEU A 191 20.69 5.29 16.21
CA LEU A 191 19.70 6.23 15.68
C LEU A 191 18.34 6.09 16.37
N ILE A 192 17.88 4.87 16.68
CA ILE A 192 16.65 4.65 17.47
C ILE A 192 16.77 5.33 18.84
N SER A 193 17.94 5.29 19.47
CA SER A 193 18.19 5.96 20.75
C SER A 193 18.04 7.47 20.62
N ASP A 194 18.55 8.06 19.52
CA ASP A 194 18.37 9.49 19.24
C ASP A 194 16.90 9.85 19.04
N LEU A 195 16.16 9.06 18.27
CA LEU A 195 14.73 9.27 18.00
C LEU A 195 13.85 9.14 19.26
N LEU A 196 14.29 8.37 20.25
CA LEU A 196 13.63 8.23 21.56
C LEU A 196 13.92 9.42 22.50
N ARG A 197 15.05 10.09 22.31
CA ARG A 197 15.43 11.27 23.10
C ARG A 197 14.83 12.54 22.54
N THR A 198 14.59 12.60 21.23
CA THR A 198 13.87 13.69 20.62
C THR A 198 12.37 13.55 20.87
N GLY A 199 11.74 14.61 21.39
CA GLY A 199 10.29 14.68 21.44
C GLY A 199 9.68 14.70 20.02
N PRO A 200 8.35 14.59 19.89
CA PRO A 200 7.68 14.71 18.60
C PRO A 200 7.95 16.07 17.97
N GLN A 201 8.49 16.08 16.76
CA GLN A 201 8.74 17.32 16.01
C GLN A 201 7.41 17.94 15.54
N LYS A 202 7.33 19.28 15.50
CA LYS A 202 6.09 20.01 15.16
C LYS A 202 5.96 20.34 13.67
N ASP A 203 7.09 20.38 12.97
CA ASP A 203 7.27 20.77 11.57
C ASP A 203 7.34 19.57 10.61
N ASN A 204 7.06 18.36 11.11
CA ASN A 204 6.91 17.16 10.28
C ASN A 204 5.87 17.36 9.18
N TRP A 205 6.02 16.69 8.03
CA TRP A 205 5.03 16.79 6.95
C TRP A 205 3.64 16.32 7.38
N LEU A 206 3.56 15.33 8.27
CA LEU A 206 2.32 14.83 8.85
C LEU A 206 2.14 15.40 10.26
N LYS A 207 0.95 15.93 10.53
CA LYS A 207 0.56 16.41 11.86
C LYS A 207 0.51 15.26 12.87
N ASN A 208 1.09 15.52 14.06
CA ASN A 208 1.13 14.58 15.17
C ASN A 208 -0.27 14.12 15.60
N GLU A 209 -1.28 14.98 15.49
CA GLU A 209 -2.67 14.66 15.81
C GLU A 209 -3.24 13.55 14.93
N CYS A 210 -2.94 13.55 13.63
CA CYS A 210 -3.39 12.49 12.72
C CYS A 210 -2.69 11.17 13.03
N LEU A 211 -1.38 11.23 13.27
CA LEU A 211 -0.60 10.06 13.63
C LEU A 211 -1.10 9.44 14.95
N ARG A 212 -1.34 10.28 15.97
CA ARG A 212 -1.85 9.86 17.28
C ARG A 212 -3.25 9.26 17.15
N SER A 213 -4.13 9.91 16.38
CA SER A 213 -5.46 9.39 16.08
C SER A 213 -5.38 8.00 15.43
N SER A 214 -4.46 7.80 14.48
CA SER A 214 -4.24 6.50 13.84
C SER A 214 -3.85 5.40 14.83
N MET A 215 -2.89 5.69 15.73
CA MET A 215 -2.41 4.73 16.74
C MET A 215 -3.46 4.37 17.80
N VAL A 216 -4.34 5.33 18.15
CA VAL A 216 -5.33 5.15 19.23
C VAL A 216 -6.63 4.53 18.71
N THR A 217 -7.15 4.96 17.56
CA THR A 217 -8.55 4.71 17.17
C THR A 217 -8.78 3.46 16.32
N LYS A 218 -7.83 3.06 15.46
CA LYS A 218 -8.11 2.08 14.40
C LYS A 218 -8.27 0.65 14.90
N LEU A 219 -7.42 0.25 15.84
CA LEU A 219 -7.30 -1.10 16.32
C LEU A 219 -7.61 -1.05 17.80
N GLY A 220 -8.90 -1.04 18.16
CA GLY A 220 -9.38 -0.89 19.54
C GLY A 220 -8.69 -1.80 20.56
N GLU A 221 -8.88 -1.55 21.85
CA GLU A 221 -8.14 -2.23 22.93
C GLU A 221 -8.22 -3.77 22.89
N ASN A 222 -9.34 -4.32 22.40
CA ASN A 222 -9.57 -5.76 22.26
C ASN A 222 -9.01 -6.37 20.96
N ASN A 223 -8.24 -5.62 20.17
CA ASN A 223 -7.72 -6.14 18.91
C ASN A 223 -6.56 -7.13 19.17
N ASN A 224 -6.77 -8.35 18.70
CA ASN A 224 -5.89 -9.51 18.87
C ASN A 224 -4.84 -9.66 17.75
N SER A 225 -4.52 -8.57 17.05
CA SER A 225 -3.56 -8.55 15.93
C SER A 225 -2.18 -8.08 16.35
N PHE A 226 -1.87 -7.95 17.64
CA PHE A 226 -0.58 -7.44 18.09
C PHE A 226 0.20 -8.50 18.84
N ARG A 227 1.51 -8.54 18.63
CA ARG A 227 2.39 -9.52 19.26
C ARG A 227 3.67 -8.87 19.73
N SER A 228 4.26 -9.45 20.77
CA SER A 228 5.59 -9.10 21.25
C SER A 228 6.64 -10.09 20.74
N CYS A 229 7.91 -9.70 20.85
CA CYS A 229 9.04 -10.56 20.56
C CYS A 229 9.82 -10.83 21.84
N PRO A 230 9.80 -12.08 22.35
CA PRO A 230 10.64 -12.46 23.47
C PRO A 230 12.12 -12.17 23.17
N ALA A 231 12.90 -11.80 24.19
CA ALA A 231 14.32 -11.53 24.05
C ALA A 231 15.05 -12.72 23.40
N GLY A 232 15.89 -12.45 22.40
CA GLY A 232 16.62 -13.48 21.64
C GLY A 232 15.75 -14.33 20.69
N SER A 233 14.44 -14.14 20.66
CA SER A 233 13.55 -14.91 19.79
C SER A 233 13.47 -14.33 18.38
N ASP A 234 13.49 -15.22 17.39
CA ASP A 234 13.16 -14.89 16.01
C ASP A 234 11.65 -14.94 15.72
N LYS A 235 10.88 -15.59 16.59
CA LYS A 235 9.44 -15.81 16.42
C LYS A 235 8.64 -14.98 17.40
N ALA A 236 7.59 -14.34 16.90
CA ALA A 236 6.68 -13.55 17.72
C ALA A 236 5.92 -14.45 18.70
N SER A 237 5.60 -13.89 19.87
CA SER A 237 4.83 -14.58 20.88
C SER A 237 3.47 -15.03 20.34
N LYS A 238 2.99 -16.16 20.86
CA LYS A 238 1.60 -16.59 20.64
C LYS A 238 0.62 -15.67 21.35
N THR A 239 1.04 -15.04 22.44
CA THR A 239 0.26 -14.09 23.23
C THR A 239 -0.04 -12.84 22.41
N ARG A 240 -1.31 -12.46 22.38
CA ARG A 240 -1.81 -11.34 21.59
C ARG A 240 -2.12 -10.18 22.51
N ILE A 241 -1.28 -9.14 22.46
CA ILE A 241 -1.38 -8.01 23.37
C ILE A 241 -1.12 -6.74 22.59
N ARG A 242 -2.10 -5.83 22.59
CA ARG A 242 -1.93 -4.47 22.05
C ARG A 242 -0.93 -3.70 22.91
N PRO A 243 0.08 -3.04 22.32
CA PRO A 243 0.97 -2.18 23.09
C PRO A 243 0.23 -0.95 23.59
N CYS A 244 0.61 -0.49 24.77
CA CYS A 244 0.25 0.83 25.26
C CYS A 244 0.80 1.93 24.33
N VAL A 245 -0.04 2.91 23.95
CA VAL A 245 0.38 4.11 23.20
C VAL A 245 0.81 5.19 24.18
N SER A 246 1.99 5.01 24.76
CA SER A 246 2.68 6.01 25.58
C SER A 246 3.22 7.16 24.72
N GLU A 247 3.69 8.21 25.40
CA GLU A 247 4.40 9.32 24.75
C GLU A 247 5.72 8.88 24.12
N ASN A 248 6.50 8.00 24.76
CA ASN A 248 7.77 7.51 24.18
C ASN A 248 7.51 6.69 22.91
N TYR A 249 6.51 5.80 22.94
CA TYR A 249 6.19 4.98 21.78
C TYR A 249 5.69 5.84 20.63
N PHE A 250 4.80 6.79 20.93
CA PHE A 250 4.33 7.76 19.94
C PHE A 250 5.48 8.58 19.34
N SER A 251 6.38 9.11 20.18
CA SER A 251 7.54 9.90 19.73
C SER A 251 8.45 9.09 18.83
N LEU A 252 8.74 7.84 19.19
CA LEU A 252 9.51 6.92 18.35
C LEU A 252 8.85 6.72 17.00
N ILE A 253 7.54 6.41 16.95
CA ILE A 253 6.83 6.19 15.68
C ILE A 253 6.78 7.48 14.85
N SER A 254 6.49 8.63 15.46
CA SER A 254 6.41 9.92 14.76
C SER A 254 7.74 10.31 14.13
N ASN A 255 8.80 10.32 14.94
CA ASN A 255 10.12 10.72 14.49
C ASN A 255 10.69 9.72 13.48
N SER A 256 10.38 8.43 13.63
CA SER A 256 10.77 7.39 12.66
C SER A 256 10.05 7.56 11.32
N PHE A 257 8.74 7.82 11.35
CA PHE A 257 7.96 8.02 10.13
C PHE A 257 8.42 9.26 9.38
N ASP A 258 8.62 10.38 10.08
CA ASP A 258 9.18 11.60 9.49
C ASP A 258 10.57 11.35 8.88
N LEU A 259 11.50 10.78 9.65
CA LEU A 259 12.86 10.53 9.17
C LEU A 259 12.86 9.63 7.94
N VAL A 260 12.17 8.49 7.99
CA VAL A 260 12.13 7.54 6.87
C VAL A 260 11.50 8.19 5.64
N THR A 261 10.38 8.90 5.78
CA THR A 261 9.70 9.52 4.64
C THR A 261 10.51 10.65 4.02
N ARG A 262 11.19 11.49 4.82
CA ARG A 262 12.11 12.52 4.31
C ARG A 262 13.30 11.91 3.59
N CYS A 263 13.96 10.91 4.18
CA CYS A 263 15.12 10.26 3.57
C CYS A 263 14.76 9.49 2.28
N MET A 264 13.52 8.99 2.16
CA MET A 264 13.04 8.29 0.98
C MET A 264 12.29 9.19 -0.01
N ALA A 265 12.12 10.49 0.29
CA ALA A 265 11.38 11.43 -0.55
C ALA A 265 11.84 11.48 -2.03
N PRO A 266 13.14 11.37 -2.36
CA PRO A 266 13.60 11.31 -3.74
C PRO A 266 13.01 10.15 -4.56
N LEU A 267 12.58 9.07 -3.90
CA LEU A 267 11.95 7.91 -4.56
C LEU A 267 10.44 8.10 -4.80
N MET A 268 9.81 9.02 -4.06
CA MET A 268 8.34 9.19 -4.06
C MET A 268 7.88 10.18 -5.14
N GLY A 269 8.53 11.33 -5.28
CA GLY A 269 8.06 12.37 -6.19
C GLY A 269 9.17 13.32 -6.64
N SER A 270 8.91 14.02 -7.75
CA SER A 270 9.88 14.95 -8.35
C SER A 270 9.89 16.34 -7.70
N ASN A 271 8.91 16.64 -6.85
CA ASN A 271 8.81 17.89 -6.11
C ASN A 271 8.15 17.64 -4.75
N GLN A 272 8.26 18.61 -3.85
CA GLN A 272 7.78 18.47 -2.47
C GLN A 272 6.25 18.27 -2.38
N LYS A 273 5.46 18.89 -3.27
CA LYS A 273 3.99 18.72 -3.27
C LYS A 273 3.60 17.28 -3.58
N ASP A 274 4.22 16.68 -4.60
CA ASP A 274 4.01 15.28 -4.97
C ASP A 274 4.49 14.34 -3.86
N GLN A 275 5.64 14.63 -3.23
CA GLN A 275 6.18 13.86 -2.11
C GLN A 275 5.26 13.88 -0.89
N LYS A 276 4.80 15.05 -0.44
CA LYS A 276 3.86 15.19 0.68
C LYS A 276 2.55 14.43 0.43
N ARG A 277 2.02 14.48 -0.79
CA ARG A 277 0.82 13.72 -1.17
C ARG A 277 1.06 12.21 -1.08
N GLU A 278 2.20 11.73 -1.55
CA GLU A 278 2.55 10.31 -1.46
C GLU A 278 2.74 9.84 -0.02
N VAL A 279 3.38 10.67 0.81
CA VAL A 279 3.50 10.42 2.26
C VAL A 279 2.13 10.30 2.92
N LEU A 280 1.16 11.12 2.53
CA LEU A 280 -0.21 11.01 3.04
C LEU A 280 -0.89 9.69 2.64
N GLU A 281 -0.71 9.23 1.41
CA GLU A 281 -1.25 7.93 0.96
C GLU A 281 -0.55 6.74 1.64
N LEU A 282 0.76 6.81 1.85
CA LEU A 282 1.54 5.83 2.62
C LEU A 282 1.11 5.78 4.09
N PHE A 283 0.89 6.94 4.71
CA PHE A 283 0.32 7.03 6.06
C PHE A 283 -1.05 6.36 6.12
N GLY A 284 -1.94 6.66 5.17
CA GLY A 284 -3.26 6.04 5.11
C GLY A 284 -3.18 4.51 4.90
N MET A 285 -2.24 4.03 4.09
CA MET A 285 -1.95 2.60 3.94
C MET A 285 -1.54 1.95 5.26
N PHE A 286 -0.57 2.54 5.97
CA PHE A 286 -0.11 2.03 7.27
C PHE A 286 -1.20 2.09 8.33
N HIS A 287 -2.04 3.13 8.31
CA HIS A 287 -3.21 3.22 9.16
C HIS A 287 -4.16 2.03 8.92
N ILE A 288 -4.51 1.73 7.67
CA ILE A 288 -5.41 0.61 7.37
C ILE A 288 -4.82 -0.74 7.74
N GLU A 289 -3.53 -0.96 7.45
CA GLU A 289 -2.89 -2.28 7.63
C GLU A 289 -2.46 -2.55 9.08
N SER A 290 -2.04 -1.50 9.81
CA SER A 290 -1.37 -1.67 11.11
C SER A 290 -1.83 -0.69 12.19
N GLY A 291 -2.70 0.28 11.86
CA GLY A 291 -3.02 1.37 12.77
C GLY A 291 -1.78 2.15 13.21
N MET A 292 -0.71 2.19 12.40
CA MET A 292 0.60 2.74 12.76
C MET A 292 1.30 2.03 13.94
N HIS A 293 1.07 0.73 14.13
CA HIS A 293 1.78 -0.06 15.13
C HIS A 293 2.79 -1.02 14.49
N MET A 294 4.04 -0.94 14.92
CA MET A 294 5.07 -1.86 14.45
C MET A 294 4.85 -3.31 14.90
N SER A 295 4.09 -3.53 15.97
CA SER A 295 3.80 -4.86 16.53
C SER A 295 2.59 -5.55 15.91
N ALA A 296 1.93 -4.90 14.93
CA ALA A 296 0.79 -5.48 14.24
C ALA A 296 1.22 -6.71 13.42
N MET A 297 0.43 -7.77 13.48
CA MET A 297 0.63 -9.02 12.77
C MET A 297 -0.71 -9.67 12.42
N SER A 298 -0.88 -9.97 11.15
CA SER A 298 -2.08 -10.58 10.61
C SER A 298 -2.16 -12.07 10.91
N SER A 299 -3.33 -12.65 10.66
CA SER A 299 -3.52 -14.10 10.76
C SER A 299 -2.67 -14.92 9.78
N SER A 300 -2.27 -14.33 8.64
CA SER A 300 -1.38 -14.99 7.66
C SER A 300 0.11 -14.86 8.02
N GLY A 301 0.42 -14.15 9.11
CA GLY A 301 1.79 -13.93 9.57
C GLY A 301 2.49 -12.75 8.90
N ALA A 302 1.81 -12.01 8.03
CA ALA A 302 2.28 -10.72 7.56
C ALA A 302 2.36 -9.74 8.75
N ALA A 303 3.36 -8.86 8.83
CA ALA A 303 3.61 -8.10 10.06
C ALA A 303 4.29 -6.74 9.86
N GLY A 304 4.20 -5.89 10.89
CA GLY A 304 4.71 -4.53 10.95
C GLY A 304 3.80 -3.50 10.27
N PHE A 305 4.35 -2.32 10.02
CA PHE A 305 3.77 -1.35 9.08
C PHE A 305 3.55 -2.02 7.74
N GLY A 306 2.41 -1.72 7.12
CA GLY A 306 2.01 -2.35 5.86
C GLY A 306 1.82 -3.87 5.93
N GLN A 307 2.01 -4.57 7.06
CA GLN A 307 1.82 -6.02 7.13
C GLN A 307 2.60 -6.76 6.01
N LEU A 308 3.93 -6.62 6.00
CA LEU A 308 4.78 -7.20 4.96
C LEU A 308 4.71 -8.73 4.93
N THR A 309 4.53 -9.29 3.74
CA THR A 309 4.51 -10.73 3.48
C THR A 309 5.91 -11.27 3.22
N GLU A 310 6.06 -12.59 3.31
CA GLU A 310 7.31 -13.28 2.96
C GLU A 310 7.78 -12.96 1.53
N SER A 311 6.88 -13.05 0.54
CA SER A 311 7.19 -12.77 -0.86
C SER A 311 7.61 -11.32 -1.09
N ALA A 312 6.98 -10.36 -0.40
CA ALA A 312 7.36 -8.95 -0.50
C ALA A 312 8.77 -8.72 0.02
N ILE A 313 9.12 -9.29 1.18
CA ILE A 313 10.45 -9.16 1.78
C ILE A 313 11.52 -9.79 0.87
N GLN A 314 11.28 -10.99 0.33
CA GLN A 314 12.20 -11.63 -0.62
C GLN A 314 12.44 -10.76 -1.85
N SER A 315 11.36 -10.20 -2.39
CA SER A 315 11.41 -9.32 -3.57
C SER A 315 12.21 -8.04 -3.30
N ILE A 316 11.99 -7.39 -2.15
CA ILE A 316 12.73 -6.18 -1.73
C ILE A 316 14.20 -6.49 -1.53
N ASN A 317 14.50 -7.59 -0.82
CA ASN A 317 15.88 -8.03 -0.56
C ASN A 317 16.66 -8.22 -1.86
N LYS A 318 16.02 -8.80 -2.87
CA LYS A 318 16.64 -9.06 -4.17
C LYS A 318 16.77 -7.81 -5.04
N ASN A 319 15.75 -6.96 -5.07
CA ASN A 319 15.61 -5.96 -6.15
C ASN A 319 15.76 -4.51 -5.70
N GLU A 320 15.53 -4.19 -4.42
CA GLU A 320 15.36 -2.79 -3.98
C GLU A 320 16.49 -2.30 -3.06
N LEU A 321 17.03 -3.18 -2.21
CA LEU A 321 17.91 -2.74 -1.11
C LEU A 321 19.15 -1.99 -1.57
N SER A 322 19.77 -2.39 -2.70
CA SER A 322 20.96 -1.70 -3.22
C SER A 322 20.64 -0.24 -3.59
N GLY A 323 19.57 -0.03 -4.35
CA GLY A 323 19.13 1.31 -4.74
C GLY A 323 18.73 2.18 -3.54
N ILE A 324 18.01 1.61 -2.58
CA ILE A 324 17.63 2.31 -1.35
C ILE A 324 18.87 2.72 -0.55
N ARG A 325 19.82 1.82 -0.35
CA ARG A 325 21.07 2.12 0.37
C ARG A 325 21.84 3.26 -0.29
N LYS A 326 21.87 3.31 -1.64
CA LYS A 326 22.50 4.39 -2.41
C LYS A 326 21.80 5.73 -2.13
N VAL A 327 20.48 5.81 -2.32
CA VAL A 327 19.71 7.03 -2.08
C VAL A 327 19.88 7.54 -0.65
N LEU A 328 19.81 6.66 0.35
CA LEU A 328 19.96 7.04 1.75
C LEU A 328 21.36 7.62 2.06
N LYS A 329 22.42 7.09 1.43
CA LYS A 329 23.79 7.60 1.59
C LYS A 329 23.97 8.97 0.93
N GLU A 330 23.38 9.17 -0.25
CA GLU A 330 23.43 10.44 -1.00
C GLU A 330 22.74 11.59 -0.24
N GLN A 331 21.73 11.29 0.57
CA GLN A 331 21.04 12.30 1.40
C GLN A 331 21.87 12.77 2.62
N GLY A 332 22.88 12.00 3.06
CA GLY A 332 23.74 12.40 4.19
C GLY A 332 23.10 12.28 5.58
N GLY A 333 23.85 12.68 6.61
CA GLY A 333 23.37 12.82 7.99
C GLY A 333 22.65 11.59 8.56
N ALA A 334 21.46 11.80 9.13
CA ALA A 334 20.62 10.74 9.69
C ALA A 334 20.17 9.71 8.64
N CYS A 335 20.06 10.10 7.36
CA CYS A 335 19.73 9.18 6.28
C CYS A 335 20.87 8.19 5.99
N THR A 336 22.12 8.64 6.02
CA THR A 336 23.28 7.74 5.92
C THR A 336 23.27 6.73 7.06
N ARG A 337 22.94 7.17 8.28
CA ARG A 337 22.81 6.28 9.44
C ARG A 337 21.70 5.25 9.29
N LEU A 338 20.56 5.59 8.67
CA LEU A 338 19.53 4.59 8.31
C LEU A 338 20.12 3.45 7.47
N SER A 339 20.91 3.82 6.46
CA SER A 339 21.58 2.85 5.57
C SER A 339 22.61 2.01 6.34
N THR A 340 23.49 2.65 7.09
CA THR A 340 24.64 1.99 7.73
C THR A 340 24.29 1.22 8.99
N GLU A 341 23.31 1.64 9.77
CA GLU A 341 22.95 0.95 11.02
C GLU A 341 21.88 -0.14 10.81
N TYR A 342 20.93 0.06 9.88
CA TYR A 342 19.74 -0.82 9.79
C TYR A 342 19.63 -1.59 8.49
N LEU A 343 20.27 -1.13 7.41
CA LEU A 343 20.22 -1.81 6.13
C LEU A 343 21.54 -2.47 5.73
N SER A 344 22.66 -2.17 6.38
CA SER A 344 23.99 -2.69 6.02
C SER A 344 24.22 -4.14 6.46
N GLY A 345 23.47 -4.60 7.47
CA GLY A 345 23.60 -5.93 8.04
C GLY A 345 23.31 -7.05 7.05
N THR A 346 24.08 -8.13 7.15
CA THR A 346 23.85 -9.39 6.44
C THR A 346 23.56 -10.47 7.49
N PRO A 347 22.46 -11.23 7.39
CA PRO A 347 21.45 -11.17 6.34
C PRO A 347 20.52 -9.95 6.48
N PRO A 348 19.90 -9.49 5.38
CA PRO A 348 18.78 -8.54 5.43
C PRO A 348 17.58 -9.13 6.18
N MET A 349 16.48 -8.39 6.29
CA MET A 349 15.25 -8.86 6.95
C MET A 349 14.87 -10.26 6.43
N ARG A 350 14.79 -11.24 7.34
CA ARG A 350 14.50 -12.62 6.93
C ARG A 350 13.00 -12.75 6.66
N SER A 351 12.68 -13.39 5.55
CA SER A 351 11.33 -13.39 4.99
C SER A 351 10.45 -14.50 5.55
N GLN A 352 10.99 -15.51 6.21
CA GLN A 352 10.21 -16.63 6.70
C GLN A 352 9.27 -16.20 7.84
N VAL A 353 8.06 -16.78 7.90
CA VAL A 353 7.12 -16.54 9.02
C VAL A 353 7.71 -16.92 10.37
N SER A 354 8.61 -17.91 10.42
CA SER A 354 9.36 -18.29 11.63
C SER A 354 10.32 -17.21 12.14
N LYS A 355 10.61 -16.19 11.31
CA LYS A 355 11.45 -15.03 11.61
C LYS A 355 10.63 -13.75 11.78
N SER A 356 9.36 -13.86 12.17
CA SER A 356 8.42 -12.73 12.29
C SER A 356 8.94 -11.57 13.16
N CYS A 357 9.85 -11.81 14.11
CA CYS A 357 10.43 -10.75 14.93
C CYS A 357 11.30 -9.77 14.16
N ASP A 358 11.83 -10.14 12.99
CA ASP A 358 12.56 -9.22 12.12
C ASP A 358 11.67 -8.05 11.65
N ARG A 359 10.34 -8.25 11.63
CA ARG A 359 9.38 -7.24 11.17
C ARG A 359 8.84 -6.35 12.28
N ILE A 360 8.90 -6.79 13.54
CA ILE A 360 8.15 -6.17 14.64
C ILE A 360 8.96 -5.84 15.90
N SER A 361 10.21 -6.33 16.01
CA SER A 361 11.06 -6.09 17.19
C SER A 361 11.96 -4.88 17.02
N MET A 362 12.10 -4.04 18.04
CA MET A 362 13.05 -2.93 18.03
C MET A 362 14.51 -3.39 18.00
N ALA A 363 14.81 -4.55 18.59
CA ALA A 363 16.14 -5.17 18.52
C ALA A 363 16.55 -5.54 17.08
N LYS A 364 15.60 -5.58 16.14
CA LYS A 364 15.81 -5.81 14.71
C LYS A 364 15.74 -4.52 13.88
N GLY A 365 15.79 -3.35 14.53
CA GLY A 365 15.78 -2.04 13.87
C GLY A 365 14.40 -1.46 13.58
N ASN A 366 13.33 -2.05 14.10
CA ASN A 366 11.99 -1.49 13.94
C ASN A 366 11.78 -0.30 14.89
N PRO A 367 10.98 0.71 14.52
CA PRO A 367 10.10 0.78 13.35
C PRO A 367 10.80 1.10 12.01
N LEU A 368 12.04 1.59 12.02
CA LEU A 368 12.75 2.13 10.85
C LEU A 368 12.86 1.12 9.70
N THR A 369 13.40 -0.08 9.96
CA THR A 369 13.61 -1.10 8.94
C THR A 369 12.29 -1.50 8.26
N ASN A 370 11.24 -1.77 9.04
CA ASN A 370 9.96 -2.20 8.48
C ASN A 370 9.24 -1.09 7.70
N MET A 371 9.34 0.19 8.11
CA MET A 371 8.82 1.30 7.30
C MET A 371 9.56 1.42 5.96
N ILE A 372 10.88 1.32 5.95
CA ILE A 372 11.69 1.35 4.72
C ILE A 372 11.25 0.23 3.77
N TYR A 373 11.12 -1.00 4.26
CA TYR A 373 10.68 -2.12 3.43
C TYR A 373 9.25 -1.93 2.90
N SER A 374 8.35 -1.38 3.72
CA SER A 374 6.97 -1.15 3.30
C SER A 374 6.88 -0.10 2.20
N ILE A 375 7.66 0.97 2.31
CA ILE A 375 7.77 1.98 1.24
C ILE A 375 8.44 1.37 0.01
N ALA A 376 9.50 0.57 0.19
CA ALA A 376 10.16 -0.14 -0.91
C ALA A 376 9.20 -1.03 -1.70
N ASN A 377 8.28 -1.74 -1.02
CA ASN A 377 7.25 -2.56 -1.66
C ASN A 377 6.34 -1.73 -2.58
N VAL A 378 5.91 -0.56 -2.09
CA VAL A 378 5.08 0.36 -2.88
C VAL A 378 5.89 0.93 -4.05
N MET A 379 7.17 1.28 -3.85
CA MET A 379 8.03 1.80 -4.92
C MET A 379 8.31 0.75 -6.00
N GLN A 380 8.53 -0.50 -5.61
CA GLN A 380 8.66 -1.61 -6.55
C GLN A 380 7.38 -1.73 -7.41
N SER A 381 6.22 -1.69 -6.75
CA SER A 381 4.93 -1.77 -7.43
C SER A 381 4.71 -0.60 -8.38
N LYS A 382 5.14 0.59 -7.98
CA LYS A 382 5.10 1.81 -8.78
C LYS A 382 5.94 1.69 -10.04
N ARG A 383 7.18 1.21 -9.95
CA ARG A 383 8.02 1.03 -11.15
C ARG A 383 7.42 0.01 -12.11
N TYR A 384 6.93 -1.11 -11.58
CA TYR A 384 6.26 -2.14 -12.38
C TYR A 384 5.02 -1.59 -13.10
N LEU A 385 4.08 -0.98 -12.39
CA LEU A 385 2.84 -0.44 -12.97
C LEU A 385 3.10 0.74 -13.92
N ASN A 386 4.14 1.54 -13.65
CA ASN A 386 4.53 2.62 -14.54
C ASN A 386 4.99 2.09 -15.91
N GLY A 387 5.85 1.06 -15.93
CA GLY A 387 6.30 0.44 -17.18
C GLY A 387 5.20 -0.36 -17.89
N ASP A 388 4.50 -1.22 -17.15
CA ASP A 388 3.56 -2.19 -17.73
C ASP A 388 2.20 -1.58 -18.11
N ILE A 389 1.80 -0.48 -17.46
CA ILE A 389 0.45 0.10 -17.63
C ILE A 389 0.54 1.54 -18.11
N ILE A 390 1.16 2.44 -17.33
CA ILE A 390 1.06 3.89 -17.58
C ILE A 390 1.85 4.32 -18.83
N ASN A 391 3.07 3.79 -18.99
CA ASN A 391 3.99 4.12 -20.08
C ASN A 391 4.16 2.97 -21.08
N SER A 392 3.36 1.92 -20.97
CA SER A 392 3.35 0.82 -21.94
C SER A 392 3.08 1.35 -23.34
N SER A 393 3.84 0.89 -24.34
CA SER A 393 3.63 1.24 -25.75
C SER A 393 2.20 1.00 -26.22
N ARG A 394 1.51 0.00 -25.66
CA ARG A 394 0.14 -0.40 -26.02
C ARG A 394 -0.95 0.39 -25.28
N LEU A 395 -0.66 0.89 -24.08
CA LEU A 395 -1.69 1.44 -23.18
C LEU A 395 -1.52 2.93 -22.88
N LYS A 396 -0.33 3.50 -23.11
CA LYS A 396 -0.02 4.90 -22.78
C LYS A 396 -1.00 5.92 -23.38
N GLU A 397 -1.51 5.62 -24.58
CA GLU A 397 -2.44 6.46 -25.34
C GLU A 397 -3.88 6.45 -24.79
N ARG A 398 -4.18 5.49 -23.89
CA ARG A 398 -5.47 5.42 -23.20
C ARG A 398 -5.58 6.40 -22.04
N PHE A 399 -4.51 7.09 -21.70
CA PHE A 399 -4.49 8.09 -20.63
C PHE A 399 -4.35 9.47 -21.26
N ASP A 400 -5.34 10.33 -21.05
CA ASP A 400 -5.31 11.74 -21.40
C ASP A 400 -5.35 12.56 -20.12
N LEU A 401 -4.26 12.42 -19.36
CA LEU A 401 -4.09 12.96 -18.03
C LEU A 401 -2.83 13.83 -18.02
N SER A 402 -2.87 14.93 -17.27
CA SER A 402 -1.67 15.71 -17.00
C SER A 402 -0.59 14.88 -16.29
N ALA A 403 0.66 15.34 -16.31
CA ALA A 403 1.74 14.64 -15.61
C ALA A 403 1.47 14.48 -14.11
N SER A 404 0.84 15.48 -13.48
CA SER A 404 0.45 15.43 -12.06
C SER A 404 -0.65 14.39 -11.79
N GLU A 405 -1.64 14.30 -12.68
CA GLU A 405 -2.72 13.32 -12.56
C GLU A 405 -2.26 11.90 -12.85
N ARG A 406 -1.38 11.70 -13.83
CA ARG A 406 -0.75 10.39 -14.08
C ARG A 406 0.02 9.90 -12.86
N LYS A 407 0.76 10.79 -12.21
CA LYS A 407 1.42 10.48 -10.93
C LYS A 407 0.43 10.16 -9.83
N ARG A 408 -0.65 10.95 -9.69
CA ARG A 408 -1.72 10.70 -8.70
C ARG A 408 -2.35 9.32 -8.90
N LEU A 409 -2.68 8.98 -10.15
CA LEU A 409 -3.21 7.67 -10.51
C LEU A 409 -2.21 6.57 -10.19
N LEU A 410 -0.95 6.73 -10.60
CA LEU A 410 0.10 5.76 -10.37
C LEU A 410 0.33 5.50 -8.87
N THR A 411 0.42 6.54 -8.04
CA THR A 411 0.53 6.40 -6.58
C THR A 411 -0.69 5.66 -6.02
N ALA A 412 -1.90 6.03 -6.44
CA ALA A 412 -3.14 5.37 -6.00
C ALA A 412 -3.15 3.86 -6.30
N ILE A 413 -2.87 3.46 -7.55
CA ILE A 413 -2.88 2.04 -7.94
C ILE A 413 -1.71 1.27 -7.32
N SER A 414 -0.57 1.92 -7.05
CA SER A 414 0.59 1.29 -6.40
C SER A 414 0.31 1.01 -4.92
N VAL A 415 -0.23 2.00 -4.20
CA VAL A 415 -0.68 1.81 -2.81
C VAL A 415 -1.79 0.77 -2.75
N TRP A 416 -2.74 0.79 -3.69
CA TRP A 416 -3.79 -0.21 -3.74
C TRP A 416 -3.23 -1.62 -3.99
N SER A 417 -2.23 -1.74 -4.86
CA SER A 417 -1.58 -3.01 -5.17
C SER A 417 -0.88 -3.66 -3.99
N HIS A 418 -0.54 -2.88 -2.95
CA HIS A 418 0.04 -3.39 -1.72
C HIS A 418 -0.80 -4.49 -1.08
N ASN A 419 -2.13 -4.29 -0.99
CA ASN A 419 -3.03 -5.30 -0.47
C ASN A 419 -3.37 -6.36 -1.51
N THR A 420 -3.51 -6.00 -2.79
CA THR A 420 -4.05 -6.91 -3.81
C THR A 420 -2.99 -7.83 -4.41
N GLY A 421 -1.71 -7.46 -4.29
CA GLY A 421 -0.60 -7.94 -5.11
C GLY A 421 -0.60 -7.30 -6.50
N LEU A 422 0.57 -7.30 -7.16
CA LEU A 422 0.76 -6.77 -8.51
C LEU A 422 -0.15 -7.42 -9.55
N GLY A 423 -0.17 -8.76 -9.62
CA GLY A 423 -1.10 -9.49 -10.50
C GLY A 423 -2.56 -9.20 -10.16
N GLY A 424 -2.87 -9.07 -8.86
CA GLY A 424 -4.20 -8.70 -8.36
C GLY A 424 -4.68 -7.33 -8.80
N MET A 425 -3.76 -6.39 -9.04
CA MET A 425 -4.05 -5.05 -9.56
C MET A 425 -4.05 -5.03 -11.09
N LYS A 426 -3.09 -5.71 -11.72
CA LYS A 426 -2.91 -5.75 -13.18
C LYS A 426 -4.12 -6.34 -13.90
N THR A 427 -4.68 -7.45 -13.41
CA THR A 427 -5.86 -8.09 -14.04
C THR A 427 -7.06 -7.14 -14.18
N PRO A 428 -7.59 -6.53 -13.11
CA PRO A 428 -8.73 -5.62 -13.22
C PRO A 428 -8.39 -4.32 -13.97
N LEU A 429 -7.15 -3.81 -13.86
CA LEU A 429 -6.70 -2.66 -14.66
C LEU A 429 -6.77 -2.96 -16.16
N LEU A 430 -6.20 -4.08 -16.59
CA LEU A 430 -6.21 -4.48 -18.00
C LEU A 430 -7.63 -4.76 -18.50
N ALA A 431 -8.46 -5.42 -17.68
CA ALA A 431 -9.85 -5.65 -18.02
C ALA A 431 -10.61 -4.32 -18.22
N LEU A 432 -10.48 -3.37 -17.30
CA LEU A 432 -11.11 -2.05 -17.40
C LEU A 432 -10.61 -1.27 -18.62
N LEU A 433 -9.30 -1.21 -18.81
CA LEU A 433 -8.72 -0.50 -19.93
C LEU A 433 -9.17 -1.13 -21.26
N ASN A 434 -9.21 -2.45 -21.39
CA ASN A 434 -9.54 -3.14 -22.64
C ASN A 434 -11.05 -3.23 -22.94
N SER A 435 -11.91 -2.99 -21.95
CA SER A 435 -13.36 -2.98 -22.11
C SER A 435 -13.90 -1.56 -22.24
N THR A 436 -13.73 -0.73 -21.21
CA THR A 436 -14.30 0.62 -21.13
C THR A 436 -13.50 1.64 -21.93
N TYR A 437 -12.17 1.58 -21.86
CA TYR A 437 -11.26 2.55 -22.48
C TYR A 437 -10.62 2.01 -23.77
N ARG A 438 -11.44 1.33 -24.59
CA ARG A 438 -11.03 0.81 -25.91
C ARG A 438 -11.28 1.85 -27.00
N GLY A 439 -10.43 1.85 -28.03
CA GLY A 439 -10.54 2.76 -29.16
C GLY A 439 -10.24 4.20 -28.72
N ASN A 440 -11.15 5.13 -29.03
CA ASN A 440 -10.96 6.56 -28.76
C ASN A 440 -11.33 6.99 -27.33
N LYS A 441 -11.83 6.08 -26.50
CA LYS A 441 -12.17 6.39 -25.09
C LYS A 441 -10.90 6.43 -24.25
N LYS A 442 -10.63 7.58 -23.64
CA LYS A 442 -9.45 7.82 -22.81
C LYS A 442 -9.82 8.08 -21.35
N VAL A 443 -8.89 7.78 -20.46
CA VAL A 443 -8.93 8.16 -19.06
C VAL A 443 -8.59 9.64 -18.97
N THR A 444 -9.58 10.47 -18.64
CA THR A 444 -9.43 11.93 -18.51
C THR A 444 -9.61 12.42 -17.07
N ASP A 445 -10.14 11.57 -16.19
CA ASP A 445 -10.41 11.89 -14.78
C ASP A 445 -9.95 10.72 -13.90
N VAL A 446 -9.05 11.01 -12.97
CA VAL A 446 -8.45 10.00 -12.09
C VAL A 446 -9.47 9.44 -11.08
N ASP A 447 -10.35 10.25 -10.53
CA ASP A 447 -11.28 9.80 -9.47
C ASP A 447 -12.40 8.95 -10.07
N LYS A 448 -12.91 9.34 -11.24
CA LYS A 448 -13.81 8.52 -12.04
C LYS A 448 -13.17 7.19 -12.39
N PHE A 449 -11.92 7.20 -12.89
CA PHE A 449 -11.21 5.96 -13.22
C PHE A 449 -11.01 5.05 -12.01
N LEU A 450 -10.63 5.60 -10.85
CA LEU A 450 -10.46 4.81 -9.63
C LEU A 450 -11.79 4.24 -9.11
N LYS A 451 -12.90 4.95 -9.29
CA LYS A 451 -14.26 4.44 -9.00
C LYS A 451 -14.65 3.29 -9.94
N GLU A 452 -14.33 3.39 -11.22
CA GLU A 452 -14.54 2.30 -12.19
C GLU A 452 -13.62 1.12 -11.93
N LEU A 453 -12.36 1.36 -11.53
CA LEU A 453 -11.40 0.33 -11.15
C LEU A 453 -11.89 -0.47 -9.94
N LYS A 454 -12.48 0.19 -8.94
CA LYS A 454 -13.14 -0.50 -7.82
C LYS A 454 -14.16 -1.53 -8.32
N GLN A 455 -14.97 -1.16 -9.31
CA GLN A 455 -15.95 -2.06 -9.89
C GLN A 455 -15.28 -3.17 -10.72
N ALA A 456 -14.26 -2.84 -11.50
CA ALA A 456 -13.49 -3.83 -12.26
C ALA A 456 -12.78 -4.85 -11.35
N MET A 457 -12.34 -4.46 -10.15
CA MET A 457 -11.82 -5.38 -9.15
C MET A 457 -12.86 -6.37 -8.63
N LEU A 458 -14.13 -5.97 -8.62
CA LEU A 458 -15.22 -6.88 -8.34
C LEU A 458 -15.47 -7.77 -9.55
N ASP A 459 -15.58 -7.23 -10.75
CA ASP A 459 -16.06 -8.00 -11.90
C ASP A 459 -14.98 -8.92 -12.49
N TYR A 460 -13.72 -8.50 -12.43
CA TYR A 460 -12.56 -9.18 -13.01
C TYR A 460 -11.42 -9.39 -11.99
N PRO A 461 -11.68 -10.05 -10.84
CA PRO A 461 -10.65 -10.28 -9.85
C PRO A 461 -9.64 -11.31 -10.37
N HIS A 462 -8.36 -11.07 -10.10
CA HIS A 462 -7.32 -12.08 -10.27
C HIS A 462 -7.68 -13.37 -9.50
N ARG A 463 -7.22 -14.54 -9.97
CA ARG A 463 -7.54 -15.86 -9.38
C ARG A 463 -7.36 -15.90 -7.86
N ALA A 464 -6.26 -15.34 -7.35
CA ALA A 464 -5.97 -15.28 -5.92
C ALA A 464 -6.98 -14.44 -5.10
N ASN A 465 -7.70 -13.53 -5.75
CA ASN A 465 -8.67 -12.61 -5.14
C ASN A 465 -10.13 -12.95 -5.47
N LYS A 466 -10.41 -14.06 -6.17
CA LYS A 466 -11.78 -14.44 -6.62
C LYS A 466 -12.77 -14.72 -5.47
N ARG A 467 -12.29 -15.11 -4.28
CA ARG A 467 -13.16 -15.42 -3.14
C ARG A 467 -13.95 -14.18 -2.68
N THR A 468 -15.25 -14.32 -2.43
CA THR A 468 -16.17 -13.19 -2.13
C THR A 468 -15.64 -12.23 -1.06
N LYS A 469 -15.14 -12.74 0.07
CA LYS A 469 -14.58 -11.91 1.15
C LYS A 469 -13.36 -11.12 0.66
N ARG A 470 -12.44 -11.79 -0.05
CA ARG A 470 -11.21 -11.20 -0.56
C ARG A 470 -11.48 -10.18 -1.67
N LYS A 471 -12.40 -10.47 -2.57
CA LYS A 471 -12.88 -9.55 -3.62
C LYS A 471 -13.45 -8.27 -3.01
N LYS A 472 -14.30 -8.38 -1.99
CA LYS A 472 -14.84 -7.20 -1.26
C LYS A 472 -13.72 -6.40 -0.58
N GLU A 473 -12.87 -7.06 0.18
CA GLU A 473 -11.72 -6.45 0.85
C GLU A 473 -10.81 -5.70 -0.12
N THR A 474 -10.33 -6.38 -1.16
CA THR A 474 -9.42 -5.82 -2.15
C THR A 474 -10.05 -4.67 -2.93
N SER A 475 -11.31 -4.76 -3.35
CA SER A 475 -12.00 -3.65 -4.02
C SER A 475 -12.24 -2.43 -3.12
N ALA A 476 -12.36 -2.62 -1.81
CA ALA A 476 -12.61 -1.53 -0.88
C ALA A 476 -11.33 -0.89 -0.33
N TYR A 477 -10.17 -1.49 -0.58
CA TYR A 477 -8.92 -1.16 0.11
C TYR A 477 -8.50 0.31 -0.06
N TYR A 478 -8.24 0.77 -1.29
CA TYR A 478 -7.87 2.17 -1.52
C TYR A 478 -8.98 3.18 -1.17
N PRO A 479 -10.27 2.94 -1.49
CA PRO A 479 -11.36 3.76 -0.95
C PRO A 479 -11.36 3.88 0.57
N SER A 480 -10.98 2.82 1.30
CA SER A 480 -10.88 2.82 2.76
C SER A 480 -9.73 3.69 3.25
N ILE A 481 -8.59 3.69 2.54
CA ILE A 481 -7.47 4.61 2.79
C ILE A 481 -7.93 6.06 2.66
N LYS A 482 -8.59 6.41 1.55
CA LYS A 482 -9.10 7.78 1.31
C LYS A 482 -10.13 8.20 2.36
N SER A 483 -11.06 7.31 2.70
CA SER A 483 -12.08 7.59 3.71
C SER A 483 -11.47 7.80 5.09
N ALA A 484 -10.44 7.03 5.44
CA ALA A 484 -9.72 7.19 6.71
C ALA A 484 -8.97 8.53 6.78
N ILE A 485 -8.24 8.89 5.73
CA ILE A 485 -7.55 10.20 5.65
C ILE A 485 -8.55 11.35 5.75
N GLN A 486 -9.66 11.29 5.00
CA GLN A 486 -10.71 12.31 5.05
C GLN A 486 -11.34 12.43 6.44
N SER A 487 -11.58 11.29 7.12
CA SER A 487 -12.09 11.28 8.49
C SER A 487 -11.09 11.94 9.46
N MET A 488 -9.79 11.62 9.34
CA MET A 488 -8.76 12.24 10.17
C MET A 488 -8.62 13.74 9.90
N ASN A 489 -8.64 14.17 8.63
CA ASN A 489 -8.62 15.58 8.23
C ASN A 489 -9.74 16.39 8.90
N LYS A 490 -10.95 15.84 8.97
CA LYS A 490 -12.10 16.49 9.63
C LYS A 490 -11.92 16.65 11.15
N ASN A 491 -11.10 15.80 11.76
CA ASN A 491 -10.92 15.72 13.21
C ASN A 491 -9.66 16.42 13.73
N VAL A 492 -8.86 17.03 12.84
CA VAL A 492 -7.66 17.81 13.20
C VAL A 492 -7.82 19.30 12.92
N GLY A 493 -7.12 20.12 13.71
CA GLY A 493 -7.10 21.57 13.51
C GLY A 493 -6.60 21.94 12.10
N GLY A 494 -7.36 22.79 11.41
CA GLY A 494 -7.05 23.26 10.05
C GLY A 494 -7.45 22.31 8.91
N GLY A 495 -8.21 21.23 9.17
CA GLY A 495 -8.85 20.44 8.11
C GLY A 495 -7.93 19.57 7.25
N SER A 496 -6.66 19.42 7.64
CA SER A 496 -5.65 18.66 6.90
C SER A 496 -4.66 18.00 7.85
N CYS A 497 -4.33 16.72 7.58
CA CYS A 497 -3.26 15.99 8.22
C CYS A 497 -1.86 16.41 7.77
N LEU A 498 -1.74 17.14 6.67
CA LEU A 498 -0.46 17.69 6.23
C LEU A 498 -0.24 19.08 6.83
N ASN A 499 1.01 19.37 7.20
CA ASN A 499 1.49 20.70 7.56
C ASN A 499 1.81 21.55 6.32
#